data_AF-Q3BNM6-F1
#
_entry.id   AF-Q3BNM6-F1
#
_cell.length_a   1.000
_cell.length_b   1.000
_cell.length_c   1.000
_cell.angle_alpha   90.00
_cell.angle_beta   90.00
_cell.angle_gamma   90.00
#
_symmetry.space_group_name_H-M   'P 1'
#
loop_
_entity.id
_entity.type
_entity.pdbx_description
1 polymer ?
#
loop_
_entity_poly.entity_id
_entity_poly.type
_entity_poly.pdbx_seq_one_letter_code
_entity_poly.pdbx_strand_id
1 'polypeptide(L)'
;MYSIDESFLDLAGIRDRRQLSVDLSERVHQWTGIPNCIGIAPTKTLAKLANRVAKDAARKLGSYPAGLAGVCDLAALSGSELDAVLRATSRRDRLRGRHPRQRCRGSVDQVTADRARRGDSEG
;
A
#
# COMPACT_ATOMS: atom_id res chain seq x y z
N MET A 1 10.81 20.57 9.15
CA MET A 1 10.73 19.69 7.96
C MET A 1 10.67 18.25 8.50
N TYR A 2 9.51 17.60 8.41
CA TYR A 2 9.31 16.21 8.86
C TYR A 2 9.34 15.30 7.63
N SER A 3 9.94 14.11 7.75
CA SER A 3 10.24 13.25 6.60
C SER A 3 8.96 12.82 5.87
N ILE A 4 8.99 12.93 4.54
CA ILE A 4 7.86 12.76 3.60
C ILE A 4 7.64 11.27 3.22
N ASP A 5 8.34 10.34 3.87
CA ASP A 5 8.55 8.98 3.34
C ASP A 5 7.32 8.05 3.40
N GLU A 6 6.15 8.54 3.82
CA GLU A 6 4.91 7.76 3.87
C GLU A 6 3.73 8.58 3.33
N SER A 7 3.06 8.07 2.30
CA SER A 7 1.84 8.64 1.73
C SER A 7 0.76 7.56 1.64
N PHE A 8 -0.50 7.93 1.85
CA PHE A 8 -1.66 7.06 1.69
C PHE A 8 -2.46 7.50 0.47
N LEU A 9 -2.84 6.55 -0.38
CA LEU A 9 -3.66 6.79 -1.54
C LEU A 9 -4.96 5.98 -1.42
N ASP A 10 -6.08 6.58 -1.79
CA ASP A 10 -7.33 5.86 -1.94
C ASP A 10 -7.39 5.23 -3.34
N LEU A 11 -7.60 3.91 -3.38
CA LEU A 11 -7.69 3.12 -4.60
C LEU A 11 -9.13 2.61 -4.84
N ALA A 12 -10.13 3.18 -4.16
CA ALA A 12 -11.53 2.86 -4.39
C ALA A 12 -11.93 3.07 -5.87
N GLY A 13 -12.65 2.11 -6.43
CA GLY A 13 -13.09 2.15 -7.84
C GLY A 13 -12.02 1.72 -8.87
N ILE A 14 -10.78 1.48 -8.46
CA ILE A 14 -9.72 0.98 -9.35
C ILE A 14 -9.80 -0.55 -9.42
N ARG A 15 -10.00 -1.08 -10.64
CA ARG A 15 -10.06 -2.53 -10.90
C ARG A 15 -8.70 -3.18 -10.65
N ASP A 16 -7.67 -2.73 -11.36
CA ASP A 16 -6.32 -3.33 -11.33
C ASP A 16 -5.36 -2.58 -10.39
N ARG A 17 -5.78 -2.43 -9.12
CA ARG A 17 -5.01 -1.69 -8.09
C ARG A 17 -3.59 -2.22 -7.89
N ARG A 18 -3.39 -3.54 -8.05
CA ARG A 18 -2.08 -4.19 -7.96
C ARG A 18 -1.17 -3.72 -9.09
N GLN A 19 -1.65 -3.81 -10.34
CA GLN A 19 -0.85 -3.42 -11.50
C GLN A 19 -0.52 -1.92 -11.45
N LEU A 20 -1.52 -1.09 -11.15
CA LEU A 20 -1.30 0.34 -10.96
C LEU A 20 -0.21 0.63 -9.92
N SER A 21 -0.20 -0.11 -8.82
CA SER A 21 0.80 0.05 -7.76
C SER A 21 2.20 -0.35 -8.22
N VAL A 22 2.33 -1.41 -9.01
CA VAL A 22 3.61 -1.80 -9.63
C VAL A 22 4.12 -0.69 -10.53
N ASP A 23 3.27 -0.19 -11.44
CA ASP A 23 3.63 0.88 -12.37
C ASP A 23 4.02 2.18 -11.62
N LEU A 24 3.33 2.48 -10.51
CA LEU A 24 3.64 3.62 -9.65
C LEU A 24 5.01 3.46 -8.99
N SER A 25 5.28 2.28 -8.43
CA SER A 25 6.56 1.97 -7.80
C SER A 25 7.71 2.10 -8.79
N GLU A 26 7.54 1.54 -10.00
CA GLU A 26 8.52 1.62 -11.08
C GLU A 26 8.76 3.06 -11.53
N ARG A 27 7.70 3.84 -11.74
CA ARG A 27 7.82 5.26 -12.13
C ARG A 27 8.53 6.09 -11.09
N VAL A 28 8.20 5.90 -9.81
CA VAL A 28 8.90 6.57 -8.70
C VAL A 28 10.36 6.15 -8.67
N HIS A 29 10.66 4.87 -8.88
CA HIS A 29 12.03 4.39 -8.94
C HIS A 29 12.81 4.99 -10.12
N GLN A 30 12.20 5.09 -11.29
CA GLN A 30 12.80 5.72 -12.47
C GLN A 30 13.12 7.21 -12.25
N TRP A 31 12.23 7.96 -11.59
CA TRP A 31 12.42 9.41 -11.39
C TRP A 31 13.34 9.75 -10.22
N THR A 32 13.31 8.94 -9.15
CA THR A 32 14.03 9.25 -7.90
C THR A 32 15.27 8.39 -7.68
N GLY A 33 15.37 7.23 -8.34
CA GLY A 33 16.36 6.20 -8.05
C GLY A 33 16.12 5.43 -6.74
N ILE A 34 15.08 5.78 -5.97
CA ILE A 34 14.84 5.22 -4.63
C ILE A 34 13.89 4.02 -4.74
N PRO A 35 14.28 2.83 -4.24
CA PRO A 35 13.36 1.70 -4.17
C PRO A 35 12.29 1.97 -3.13
N ASN A 36 11.02 1.81 -3.51
CA ASN A 36 9.86 1.96 -2.64
C ASN A 36 9.09 0.65 -2.52
N CYS A 37 8.17 0.58 -1.55
CA CYS A 37 7.25 -0.53 -1.40
C CYS A 37 5.85 0.00 -1.12
N ILE A 38 4.83 -0.70 -1.63
CA ILE A 38 3.43 -0.29 -1.56
C ILE A 38 2.63 -1.38 -0.85
N GLY A 39 1.82 -0.96 0.12
CA GLY A 39 0.89 -1.82 0.84
C GLY A 39 -0.55 -1.42 0.58
N ILE A 40 -1.36 -2.35 0.09
CA ILE A 40 -2.77 -2.16 -0.22
C ILE A 40 -3.60 -2.93 0.80
N ALA A 41 -4.57 -2.25 1.42
CA ALA A 41 -5.53 -2.88 2.32
C ALA A 41 -6.77 -1.98 2.53
N PRO A 42 -7.86 -2.50 3.11
CA PRO A 42 -9.10 -1.74 3.32
C PRO A 42 -8.99 -0.62 4.38
N THR A 43 -7.99 -0.69 5.26
CA THR A 43 -7.79 0.29 6.34
C THR A 43 -6.34 0.77 6.39
N LYS A 44 -6.11 1.99 6.90
CA LYS A 44 -4.76 2.57 7.03
C LYS A 44 -3.82 1.70 7.87
N THR A 45 -4.34 1.08 8.93
CA THR A 45 -3.57 0.17 9.81
C THR A 45 -3.11 -1.07 9.04
N LEU A 46 -4.03 -1.71 8.31
CA LEU A 46 -3.71 -2.88 7.50
C LEU A 46 -2.81 -2.51 6.32
N ALA A 47 -2.96 -1.33 5.73
CA ALA A 47 -2.10 -0.87 4.64
C ALA A 47 -0.65 -0.67 5.13
N LYS A 48 -0.49 -0.19 6.35
CA LYS A 48 0.83 -0.08 7.00
C LYS A 48 1.46 -1.45 7.29
N LEU A 49 0.63 -2.41 7.71
CA LEU A 49 1.04 -3.81 7.86
C LEU A 49 1.45 -4.42 6.51
N ALA A 50 0.65 -4.23 5.46
CA ALA A 50 0.94 -4.69 4.10
C ALA A 50 2.27 -4.13 3.58
N ASN A 51 2.52 -2.82 3.77
CA ASN A 51 3.78 -2.20 3.37
C ASN A 51 4.98 -2.78 4.15
N ARG A 52 4.81 -3.08 5.45
CA ARG A 52 5.84 -3.78 6.23
C ARG A 52 6.13 -5.16 5.65
N VAL A 53 5.08 -5.92 5.32
CA VAL A 53 5.22 -7.26 4.71
C VAL A 53 5.94 -7.15 3.37
N ALA A 54 5.58 -6.18 2.52
CA ALA A 54 6.24 -5.95 1.23
C ALA A 54 7.74 -5.65 1.38
N LYS A 55 8.10 -4.81 2.37
CA LYS A 55 9.50 -4.49 2.71
C LYS A 55 10.25 -5.71 3.24
N ASP A 56 9.63 -6.49 4.12
CA ASP A 56 10.27 -7.68 4.70
C ASP A 56 10.43 -8.78 3.64
N ALA A 57 9.45 -8.96 2.75
CA ALA A 57 9.51 -9.89 1.62
C ALA A 57 10.65 -9.52 0.65
N ALA A 58 10.82 -8.23 0.35
CA ALA A 58 11.92 -7.74 -0.49
C ALA A 58 13.30 -7.89 0.18
N ARG A 59 13.38 -7.75 1.51
CA ARG A 59 14.66 -7.84 2.26
C ARG A 59 15.08 -9.26 2.60
N LYS A 60 14.11 -10.16 2.83
CA LYS A 60 14.34 -11.53 3.30
C LYS A 60 13.64 -12.51 2.39
N LEU A 61 14.36 -12.91 1.35
CA LEU A 61 13.95 -13.97 0.46
C LEU A 61 13.67 -15.24 1.29
N GLY A 62 12.43 -15.75 1.25
CA GLY A 62 11.99 -16.93 2.01
C GLY A 62 11.21 -16.68 3.31
N SER A 63 11.06 -15.43 3.78
CA SER A 63 10.15 -15.12 4.91
C SER A 63 8.68 -14.99 4.50
N TYR A 64 8.43 -14.60 3.26
CA TYR A 64 7.11 -14.41 2.66
C TYR A 64 7.13 -14.93 1.21
N PRO A 65 5.98 -15.31 0.63
CA PRO A 65 5.92 -15.70 -0.77
C PRO A 65 6.41 -14.55 -1.67
N ALA A 66 7.18 -14.92 -2.72
CA ALA A 66 7.88 -13.96 -3.59
C ALA A 66 6.93 -12.95 -4.26
N GLY A 67 5.65 -13.32 -4.48
CA GLY A 67 4.63 -12.45 -5.06
C GLY A 67 4.24 -11.23 -4.21
N LEU A 68 4.72 -11.13 -2.96
CA LEU A 68 4.47 -10.01 -2.04
C LEU A 68 5.62 -9.01 -1.95
N ALA A 69 6.76 -9.28 -2.60
CA ALA A 69 7.90 -8.37 -2.58
C ALA A 69 7.59 -7.08 -3.37
N GLY A 70 7.90 -5.92 -2.79
CA GLY A 70 7.65 -4.61 -3.41
C GLY A 70 6.19 -4.14 -3.31
N VAL A 71 5.22 -4.96 -3.75
CA VAL A 71 3.78 -4.64 -3.65
C VAL A 71 3.05 -5.77 -2.94
N CYS A 72 2.35 -5.45 -1.85
CA CYS A 72 1.55 -6.39 -1.07
C CYS A 72 0.11 -5.90 -0.97
N ASP A 73 -0.84 -6.70 -1.47
CA ASP A 73 -2.27 -6.44 -1.35
C ASP A 73 -2.93 -7.45 -0.42
N LEU A 74 -3.15 -7.05 0.84
CA LEU A 74 -3.80 -7.92 1.82
C LEU A 74 -5.29 -8.12 1.53
N ALA A 75 -5.93 -7.22 0.78
CA ALA A 75 -7.34 -7.34 0.42
C ALA A 75 -7.57 -8.39 -0.67
N ALA A 76 -6.54 -8.67 -1.47
CA ALA A 76 -6.60 -9.63 -2.57
C ALA A 76 -6.13 -11.05 -2.18
N LEU A 77 -5.54 -11.24 -0.99
CA LEU A 77 -5.07 -12.55 -0.53
C LEU A 77 -6.24 -13.46 -0.15
N SER A 78 -6.08 -14.75 -0.43
CA SER A 78 -6.97 -15.77 0.10
C SER A 78 -6.82 -15.88 1.63
N GLY A 79 -7.87 -16.41 2.30
CA GLY A 79 -7.88 -16.54 3.76
C GLY A 79 -6.67 -17.31 4.31
N SER A 80 -6.23 -18.38 3.62
CA SER A 80 -5.07 -19.18 4.01
C SER A 80 -3.74 -18.45 3.84
N GLU A 81 -3.59 -17.65 2.77
CA GLU A 81 -2.41 -16.82 2.53
C GLU A 81 -2.31 -15.68 3.54
N LEU A 82 -3.43 -15.00 3.82
CA LEU A 82 -3.49 -13.96 4.84
C LEU A 82 -3.08 -14.54 6.19
N ASP A 83 -3.60 -15.70 6.55
CA ASP A 83 -3.26 -16.42 7.77
C ASP A 83 -1.76 -16.76 7.85
N ALA A 84 -1.16 -17.20 6.73
CA ALA A 84 0.28 -17.48 6.66
C ALA A 84 1.11 -16.20 6.88
N VAL A 85 0.70 -15.09 6.26
CA VAL A 85 1.34 -13.77 6.42
C VAL A 85 1.22 -13.28 7.87
N LEU A 86 0.04 -13.39 8.48
CA LEU A 86 -0.19 -12.98 9.86
C LEU A 86 0.63 -13.84 10.84
N ARG A 87 0.66 -15.17 10.64
CA ARG A 87 1.51 -16.08 11.44
C ARG A 87 3.00 -15.74 11.33
N ALA A 88 3.47 -15.42 10.12
CA ALA A 88 4.84 -14.97 9.90
C ALA A 88 5.13 -13.62 10.58
N THR A 89 4.11 -12.76 10.71
CA THR A 89 4.23 -11.42 11.32
C THR A 89 4.17 -11.45 12.86
N SER A 90 3.28 -12.27 13.46
CA SER A 90 3.01 -12.31 14.92
C SER A 90 4.25 -12.57 15.80
N ARG A 91 5.32 -13.15 15.26
CA ARG A 91 6.56 -13.37 16.01
C ARG A 91 7.50 -12.17 16.09
N ARG A 92 7.34 -11.13 15.24
CA ARG A 92 8.27 -9.98 15.15
C ARG A 92 7.71 -8.68 15.74
N ASP A 93 6.42 -8.59 16.03
CA ASP A 93 5.77 -7.34 16.48
C ASP A 93 6.04 -6.95 17.94
N ARG A 94 6.63 -7.82 18.77
CA ARG A 94 6.95 -7.50 20.18
C ARG A 94 8.19 -6.62 20.39
N LEU A 95 9.08 -6.46 19.40
CA LEU A 95 10.43 -5.89 19.62
C LEU A 95 10.74 -4.62 18.84
N ARG A 96 9.80 -4.06 18.06
CA ARG A 96 10.01 -2.75 17.42
C ARG A 96 9.00 -1.75 17.94
N GLY A 97 9.28 -1.21 19.13
CA GLY A 97 8.64 0.01 19.61
C GLY A 97 8.87 1.15 18.61
N ARG A 98 7.91 1.36 17.70
CA ARG A 98 7.68 2.65 17.07
C ARG A 98 6.25 3.06 17.41
N HIS A 99 6.15 4.17 18.13
CA HIS A 99 4.92 4.77 18.61
C HIS A 99 3.78 4.75 17.57
N PRO A 100 2.60 4.19 17.90
CA PRO A 100 1.38 4.39 17.13
C PRO A 100 0.80 5.74 17.55
N ARG A 101 1.39 6.84 17.10
CA ARG A 101 0.83 8.19 17.31
C ARG A 101 1.02 9.04 16.06
N GLN A 102 0.24 8.74 15.02
CA GLN A 102 -0.28 9.79 14.15
C GLN A 102 -1.79 9.60 14.03
N ARG A 103 -2.45 10.31 14.93
CA ARG A 103 -3.87 10.63 14.88
C ARG A 103 -4.08 11.51 13.64
N CYS A 104 -4.49 10.92 12.51
CA CYS A 104 -5.14 11.70 11.46
C CYS A 104 -6.53 12.11 11.96
N ARG A 105 -6.63 13.21 12.73
CA ARG A 105 -7.84 14.02 12.73
C ARG A 105 -7.65 15.07 11.64
N GLY A 106 -8.57 15.11 10.67
CA GLY A 106 -8.56 15.99 9.50
C GLY A 106 -7.71 15.42 8.36
N SER A 107 -8.13 15.33 7.10
CA SER A 107 -9.34 15.81 6.42
C SER A 107 -10.01 14.64 5.70
N VAL A 108 -11.27 14.39 6.08
CA VAL A 108 -12.29 14.12 5.06
C VAL A 108 -12.41 15.44 4.27
N ASP A 109 -12.65 15.34 2.97
CA ASP A 109 -13.02 16.41 2.03
C ASP A 109 -11.97 16.88 1.00
N GLN A 110 -12.34 16.58 -0.26
CA GLN A 110 -12.21 17.39 -1.48
C GLN A 110 -10.94 17.27 -2.32
N VAL A 111 -10.84 16.18 -3.10
CA VAL A 111 -10.52 16.26 -4.54
C VAL A 111 -11.32 15.18 -5.29
N THR A 112 -12.64 15.36 -5.36
CA THR A 112 -13.50 14.58 -6.25
C THR A 112 -14.60 15.48 -6.78
N ALA A 113 -14.24 16.43 -7.65
CA ALA A 113 -15.18 17.09 -8.56
C ALA A 113 -14.43 18.10 -9.45
N ASP A 114 -13.72 17.64 -10.48
CA ASP A 114 -13.66 18.42 -11.74
C ASP A 114 -13.14 17.57 -12.91
N ARG A 115 -13.98 16.66 -13.45
CA ARG A 115 -13.90 16.15 -14.84
C ARG A 115 -15.01 15.15 -15.14
N ALA A 116 -16.25 15.61 -15.10
CA ALA A 116 -17.38 14.86 -15.64
C ALA A 116 -18.46 15.81 -16.19
N ARG A 117 -18.07 16.75 -17.06
CA ARG A 117 -19.00 17.49 -17.95
C ARG A 117 -18.32 17.83 -19.28
N ARG A 118 -18.01 16.82 -20.07
CA ARG A 118 -18.05 16.91 -21.54
C ARG A 118 -18.58 15.57 -22.02
N GLY A 119 -19.90 15.43 -21.93
CA GLY A 119 -20.61 14.45 -22.72
C GLY A 119 -20.64 14.97 -24.14
N ASP A 120 -20.12 14.17 -25.05
CA ASP A 120 -20.41 14.24 -26.47
C ASP A 120 -21.92 14.19 -26.70
N SER A 121 -22.38 15.04 -27.61
CA SER A 121 -23.68 14.92 -28.27
C SER A 121 -23.46 15.37 -29.71
N GLU A 122 -22.83 14.50 -30.49
CA GLU A 122 -23.05 14.42 -31.94
C GLU A 122 -24.21 13.43 -32.16
N GLY A 123 -25.25 13.88 -32.88
CA GLY A 123 -26.43 13.10 -33.22
C GLY A 123 -27.71 13.92 -33.16
#